data_AF-A0A1S2R9F2-F1
#
_entry.id   AF-A0A1S2R9F2-F1
#
_cell.length_a   1.000
_cell.length_b   1.000
_cell.length_c   1.000
_cell.angle_alpha   90.00
_cell.angle_beta   90.00
_cell.angle_gamma   90.00
#
_symmetry.space_group_name_H-M   'P 1'
#
loop_
_entity.id
_entity.type
_entity.pdbx_description
1 polymer ?
#
loop_
_entity_poly.entity_id
_entity_poly.type
_entity_poly.pdbx_seq_one_letter_code
_entity_poly.pdbx_strand_id
1 'polypeptide(L)' 'MRDLYWLVKYAWYFAISVIATTCWKGYGWWFLVICAIALLLGDELIRKLFKRNKFLPFD' A
#
# COMPACT_ATOMS: atom_id res chain seq x y z
N MET A 1 -8.92 9.13 14.65
CA MET A 1 -7.73 8.31 14.31
C MET A 1 -7.95 7.34 13.15
N ARG A 2 -9.18 6.82 12.96
CA ARG A 2 -9.53 5.90 11.87
C ARG A 2 -9.38 6.54 10.47
N ASP A 3 -9.59 7.84 10.39
CA ASP A 3 -9.46 8.65 9.17
C ASP A 3 -8.01 8.76 8.69
N LEU A 4 -7.05 8.84 9.62
CA LEU A 4 -5.63 8.94 9.28
C LEU A 4 -5.11 7.61 8.73
N TYR A 5 -5.59 6.48 9.27
CA TYR A 5 -5.34 5.16 8.71
C TYR A 5 -5.93 5.04 7.30
N TRP A 6 -7.17 5.50 7.10
CA TRP A 6 -7.82 5.50 5.79
C TRP A 6 -7.10 6.40 4.79
N LEU A 7 -6.65 7.59 5.18
CA LEU A 7 -5.87 8.50 4.33
C LEU A 7 -4.55 7.89 3.88
N VAL A 8 -3.79 7.28 4.79
CA VAL A 8 -2.53 6.59 4.45
C VAL A 8 -2.80 5.41 3.52
N LYS A 9 -3.88 4.65 3.78
CA LYS A 9 -4.27 3.54 2.91
C LYS A 9 -4.64 4.03 1.51
N TYR A 10 -5.44 5.09 1.41
CA TYR A 10 -5.80 5.71 0.13
C TYR A 10 -4.59 6.23 -0.64
N ALA A 11 -3.68 6.95 0.04
CA ALA A 11 -2.45 7.44 -0.56
C ALA A 11 -1.58 6.29 -1.10
N TRP A 12 -1.53 5.17 -0.38
CA TRP A 12 -0.78 3.98 -0.79
C TRP A 12 -1.38 3.30 -2.01
N TYR A 13 -2.71 3.11 -2.04
CA TYR A 13 -3.40 2.59 -3.22
C TYR A 13 -3.20 3.50 -4.44
N PHE A 14 -3.26 4.81 -4.25
CA PHE A 14 -3.03 5.78 -5.32
C PHE A 14 -1.60 5.69 -5.87
N ALA A 15 -0.58 5.61 -4.99
CA ALA A 15 0.81 5.43 -5.40
C ALA A 15 1.00 4.14 -6.22
N ILE A 16 0.43 3.02 -5.76
CA ILE A 16 0.50 1.75 -6.50
C ILE A 16 -0.20 1.86 -7.85
N SER A 17 -1.38 2.49 -7.94
CA SER A 17 -2.08 2.68 -9.22
C SER A 17 -1.29 3.55 -10.21
N VAL A 18 -0.60 4.58 -9.74
CA VAL A 18 0.25 5.44 -10.59
C VAL A 18 1.48 4.67 -11.08
N ILE A 19 2.15 3.94 -10.19
CA ILE A 19 3.26 3.06 -10.54
C ILE A 19 2.78 1.99 -11.53
N ALA A 20 1.60 1.42 -11.27
CA ALA A 20 1.00 0.40 -12.10
C ALA A 20 0.77 0.92 -13.53
N THR A 21 0.13 2.08 -13.65
CA THR A 21 -0.16 2.73 -14.94
C THR A 21 1.11 3.11 -15.70
N THR A 22 2.13 3.58 -14.99
CA THR A 22 3.40 4.03 -15.59
C THR A 22 4.22 2.87 -16.11
N CYS A 23 4.33 1.79 -15.33
CA CYS A 23 5.20 0.67 -15.67
C CYS A 23 4.50 -0.46 -16.46
N TRP A 24 3.16 -0.42 -16.59
CA TRP A 24 2.41 -1.32 -17.48
C TRP A 24 2.94 -1.29 -18.92
N LYS A 25 3.42 -0.12 -19.37
CA LYS A 25 3.90 0.09 -20.74
C LYS A 25 5.24 -0.60 -21.05
N GLY A 26 5.99 -1.04 -20.03
CA GLY A 26 7.35 -1.55 -20.20
C GLY A 26 7.60 -3.00 -19.81
N TYR A 27 6.86 -3.57 -18.85
CA TYR A 27 7.32 -4.78 -18.13
C TYR A 27 6.49 -6.07 -18.33
N GLY A 28 5.36 -6.01 -19.05
CA GLY A 28 4.54 -7.20 -19.33
C GLY A 28 4.06 -7.94 -18.06
N TRP A 29 3.88 -9.26 -18.12
CA TRP A 29 3.24 -10.05 -17.05
C TRP A 29 3.98 -10.03 -15.69
N TRP A 30 5.30 -9.87 -15.69
CA TRP A 30 6.11 -9.74 -14.47
C TRP A 30 5.75 -8.51 -13.65
N PHE A 31 5.19 -7.50 -14.30
CA PHE A 31 4.78 -6.27 -13.67
C PHE A 31 3.61 -6.45 -12.70
N LEU A 32 2.65 -7.33 -13.03
CA LEU A 32 1.54 -7.68 -12.15
C LEU A 32 2.02 -8.35 -10.85
N VAL A 33 3.04 -9.19 -10.94
CA VAL A 33 3.63 -9.89 -9.78
C VAL A 33 4.28 -8.88 -8.85
N ILE A 34 5.08 -7.94 -9.40
CA ILE A 34 5.74 -6.90 -8.59
C ILE A 34 4.71 -5.96 -7.95
N CYS A 35 3.67 -5.55 -8.68
CA CYS A 35 2.57 -4.77 -8.12
C CYS A 35 1.86 -5.50 -6.98
N ALA A 36 1.58 -6.81 -7.12
CA ALA A 36 0.95 -7.60 -6.07
C ALA A 36 1.84 -7.69 -4.81
N ILE A 37 3.14 -7.90 -5.00
CA ILE A 37 4.12 -7.93 -3.91
C ILE A 37 4.19 -6.58 -3.20
N ALA A 38 4.28 -5.48 -3.96
CA ALA A 38 4.32 -4.12 -3.40
C ALA A 38 3.04 -3.76 -2.63
N LEU A 39 1.89 -4.26 -3.08
CA LEU A 39 0.60 -4.07 -2.42
C LEU A 39 0.53 -4.84 -1.09
N LEU A 40 0.98 -6.10 -1.08
CA LEU A 40 1.09 -6.91 0.14
C LEU A 40 2.08 -6.31 1.15
N LEU A 41 3.29 -5.97 0.70
CA LEU A 41 4.30 -5.34 1.55
C LEU A 41 3.80 -4.02 2.12
N GLY A 42 3.12 -3.22 1.30
CA GLY A 42 2.53 -1.96 1.72
C GLY A 42 1.50 -2.09 2.82
N ASP A 43 0.53 -3.00 2.67
CA ASP A 43 -0.50 -3.23 3.69
C ASP A 43 0.13 -3.72 5.00
N GLU A 44 1.17 -4.56 4.92
CA GLU A 44 1.91 -5.06 6.06
C GLU A 44 2.76 -3.98 6.75
N LEU A 45 3.37 -3.07 5.97
CA LEU A 45 4.15 -1.94 6.47
C LEU A 45 3.24 -0.91 7.16
N ILE A 46 2.08 -0.60 6.55
CA ILE A 46 1.07 0.29 7.12
C ILE A 46 0.55 -0.31 8.44
N ARG A 47 0.25 -1.61 8.46
CA ARG A 47 -0.13 -2.33 9.69
C ARG A 47 0.95 -2.25 10.76
N LYS A 48 2.22 -2.51 10.41
CA LYS A 48 3.35 -2.42 11.35
C LYS A 48 3.55 -1.00 11.88
N LEU A 49 3.48 0.01 11.02
CA LEU A 49 3.66 1.42 11.39
C LEU A 49 2.58 1.87 12.38
N PHE A 50 1.32 1.54 12.11
CA PHE A 50 0.20 1.85 13.00
C PHE A 50 0.25 1.07 14.31
N LYS A 51 0.64 -0.21 14.27
CA LYS A 51 0.82 -1.04 15.48
C LYS A 51 1.97 -0.53 16.36
N ARG A 52 3.09 -0.12 15.74
CA ARG A 52 4.27 0.42 16.43
C ARG A 52 3.99 1.78 17.09
N ASN A 53 3.18 2.62 16.46
CA ASN A 53 2.80 3.92 17.03
C ASN A 53 1.71 3.84 18.11
N LYS A 54 1.31 2.65 18.61
CA LYS A 54 0.23 2.48 19.61
C LYS A 54 -1.06 3.24 19.23
N PHE A 55 -1.28 3.45 17.95
CA PHE A 55 -2.32 4.35 17.43
C PHE A 55 -3.61 3.61 17.05
N LEU A 56 -3.65 2.30 17.29
CA LEU A 56 -4.81 1.43 17.09
C LEU A 56 -5.53 1.24 18.44
N PRO A 57 -6.72 1.84 18.65
CA PRO A 57 -7.64 1.49 19.73
C PRO A 57 -8.51 0.29 19.30
N PHE A 58 -7.87 -0.78 18.83
CA PHE A 58 -8.53 -2.05 18.56
C PHE A 58 -7.77 -3.12 19.35
N ASP A 59 -8.09 -3.13 20.65
CA ASP A 59 -8.14 -4.36 21.45
C ASP A 59 -9.42 -5.10 21.07
#